data_AF-A0A2E4HP15-F1
#
_entry.id   AF-A0A2E4HP15-F1
#
_cell.length_a   1.000
_cell.length_b   1.000
_cell.length_c   1.000
_cell.angle_alpha   90.00
_cell.angle_beta   90.00
_cell.angle_gamma   90.00
#
_symmetry.space_group_name_H-M   'P 1'
#
loop_
_entity.id
_entity.type
_entity.pdbx_description
1 polymer ?
#
loop_
_entity_poly.entity_id
_entity_poly.type
_entity_poly.pdbx_seq_one_letter_code
_entity_poly.pdbx_strand_id
1 'polypeptide(L)'
;MSSNRVETEKVATWFIYAAIINTILSLLYVTVFLLPDTIGNGHIPPSGDLFSLSTAVAMFPGTWLLIAFFVHVFVGILGMAGWAGVYFISSRVMNKQTTNKLLARGHLVITALGVYVTTTFFSLAGFIGGRAMLPETACVVLVDQCMGAGAAIVQTLIKFTVIPTGVGMGLALTGTAIGIINVLITLRQQQ
;
A
#
# COMPACT_ATOMS: atom_id res chain seq x y z
N MET A 1 4.34 -5.38 -37.94
CA MET A 1 4.70 -4.74 -36.65
C MET A 1 3.45 -4.12 -36.06
N SER A 2 2.87 -4.75 -35.03
CA SER A 2 1.68 -4.25 -34.34
C SER A 2 1.94 -2.84 -33.78
N SER A 3 1.04 -1.90 -34.06
CA SER A 3 1.14 -0.51 -33.61
C SER A 3 1.25 -0.46 -32.08
N ASN A 4 2.47 -0.21 -31.56
CA ASN A 4 2.74 -0.14 -30.13
C ASN A 4 2.28 1.21 -29.51
N ARG A 5 1.34 1.88 -30.18
CA ARG A 5 0.77 3.16 -29.78
C ARG A 5 -0.66 2.97 -29.27
N VAL A 6 -1.05 3.79 -28.31
CA VAL A 6 -2.41 3.85 -27.77
C VAL A 6 -2.76 5.32 -27.55
N GLU A 7 -4.06 5.62 -27.59
CA GLU A 7 -4.56 6.94 -27.23
C GLU A 7 -4.14 7.31 -25.81
N THR A 8 -3.56 8.49 -25.65
CA THR A 8 -3.04 8.97 -24.36
C THR A 8 -4.18 9.12 -23.33
N GLU A 9 -5.35 9.59 -23.77
CA GLU A 9 -6.56 9.71 -22.94
C GLU A 9 -7.08 8.34 -22.47
N LYS A 10 -6.98 7.31 -23.33
CA LYS A 10 -7.32 5.94 -22.93
C LYS A 10 -6.41 5.43 -21.82
N VAL A 11 -5.11 5.76 -21.84
CA VAL A 11 -4.19 5.44 -20.74
C VAL A 11 -4.60 6.14 -19.45
N ALA A 12 -5.02 7.41 -19.51
CA ALA A 12 -5.52 8.12 -18.33
C ALA A 12 -6.69 7.37 -17.67
N THR A 13 -7.62 6.84 -18.45
CA THR A 13 -8.74 6.06 -17.89
C THR A 13 -8.29 4.78 -17.17
N TRP A 14 -7.21 4.13 -17.61
CA TRP A 14 -6.66 2.95 -16.91
C TRP A 14 -6.18 3.30 -15.50
N PHE A 15 -5.53 4.45 -15.36
CA PHE A 15 -5.06 4.94 -14.06
C PHE A 15 -6.22 5.36 -13.15
N ILE A 16 -7.31 5.93 -13.69
CA ILE A 16 -8.53 6.17 -12.93
C ILE A 16 -9.15 4.87 -12.43
N TYR A 17 -9.27 3.84 -13.28
CA TYR A 17 -9.78 2.54 -12.84
C TYR A 17 -8.91 1.93 -11.74
N ALA A 18 -7.59 2.04 -11.85
CA ALA A 18 -6.68 1.60 -10.80
C ALA A 18 -6.90 2.38 -9.49
N ALA A 19 -7.06 3.69 -9.53
CA ALA A 19 -7.35 4.50 -8.34
C ALA A 19 -8.68 4.10 -7.67
N ILE A 20 -9.72 3.83 -8.45
CA ILE A 20 -11.02 3.34 -7.95
C ILE A 20 -10.86 1.98 -7.25
N ILE A 21 -10.16 1.04 -7.89
CA ILE A 21 -9.89 -0.28 -7.30
C ILE A 21 -9.12 -0.13 -5.99
N ASN A 22 -8.07 0.70 -5.95
CA ASN A 22 -7.29 0.95 -4.73
C ASN A 22 -8.14 1.63 -3.65
N THR A 23 -9.10 2.48 -4.02
CA THR A 23 -10.04 3.09 -3.07
C THR A 23 -10.93 2.03 -2.42
N ILE A 24 -11.48 1.10 -3.20
CA ILE A 24 -12.27 0.00 -2.67
C ILE A 24 -11.42 -0.89 -1.75
N LEU A 25 -10.20 -1.22 -2.16
CA LEU A 25 -9.27 -2.01 -1.33
C LEU A 25 -8.89 -1.28 -0.03
N SER A 26 -8.80 0.05 -0.05
CA SER A 26 -8.47 0.83 1.14
C SER A 26 -9.54 0.73 2.26
N LEU A 27 -10.78 0.39 1.91
CA LEU A 27 -11.85 0.16 2.89
C LEU A 27 -11.52 -0.98 3.85
N LEU A 28 -10.69 -1.95 3.44
CA LEU A 28 -10.23 -3.04 4.30
C LEU A 28 -9.36 -2.56 5.46
N TYR A 29 -8.65 -1.44 5.29
CA TYR A 29 -7.90 -0.81 6.38
C TYR A 29 -8.84 -0.07 7.33
N VAL A 30 -9.82 0.64 6.76
CA VAL A 30 -10.79 1.40 7.52
C VAL A 30 -11.62 0.49 8.43
N THR A 31 -12.01 -0.69 7.97
CA THR A 31 -12.69 -1.68 8.83
C THR A 31 -11.81 -2.10 10.00
N VAL A 32 -10.51 -2.29 9.80
CA VAL A 32 -9.56 -2.62 10.88
C VAL A 32 -9.41 -1.47 11.90
N PHE A 33 -9.40 -0.22 11.44
CA PHE A 33 -9.23 0.94 12.33
C PHE A 33 -10.49 1.38 13.06
N LEU A 34 -11.65 1.24 12.44
CA LEU A 34 -12.92 1.78 12.94
C LEU A 34 -13.76 0.77 13.74
N LEU A 35 -13.35 -0.49 13.84
CA LEU A 35 -14.03 -1.45 14.71
C LEU A 35 -13.56 -1.21 16.16
N PRO A 36 -14.41 -0.63 17.03
CA PRO A 36 -14.03 -0.37 18.41
C PRO A 36 -13.89 -1.67 19.19
N ASP A 37 -12.96 -1.70 20.13
CA ASP A 37 -12.77 -2.77 21.12
C ASP A 37 -14.02 -3.01 22.02
N THR A 38 -15.09 -2.23 21.84
CA THR A 38 -16.29 -2.21 22.69
C THR A 38 -17.29 -3.34 22.46
N ILE A 39 -16.99 -4.31 21.58
CA ILE A 39 -17.71 -5.61 21.57
C ILE A 39 -17.09 -6.57 22.62
N GLY A 40 -16.06 -6.15 23.35
CA GLY A 40 -15.62 -6.76 24.60
C GLY A 40 -16.23 -6.02 25.80
N ASN A 41 -17.51 -6.22 26.08
CA ASN A 41 -18.12 -5.79 27.35
C ASN A 41 -17.55 -6.63 28.52
N GLY A 42 -16.34 -6.31 28.95
CA GLY A 42 -15.79 -6.59 30.29
C GLY A 42 -15.59 -8.04 30.71
N HIS A 43 -16.01 -9.05 29.94
CA HIS A 43 -15.85 -10.45 30.31
C HIS A 43 -15.48 -11.26 29.07
N ILE A 44 -14.30 -11.88 29.14
CA ILE A 44 -13.71 -12.80 28.17
C ILE A 44 -13.06 -12.05 26.99
N PRO A 45 -11.72 -11.98 26.92
CA PRO A 45 -11.07 -11.75 25.64
C PRO A 45 -11.29 -13.04 24.85
N PRO A 46 -12.02 -13.03 23.72
CA PRO A 46 -12.05 -14.22 22.89
C PRO A 46 -10.64 -14.33 22.35
N SER A 47 -9.91 -15.33 22.83
CA SER A 47 -8.59 -15.70 22.35
C SER A 47 -8.62 -15.79 20.83
N GLY A 48 -8.18 -14.73 20.14
CA GLY A 48 -8.15 -14.65 18.68
C GLY A 48 -8.92 -13.50 18.02
N ASP A 49 -9.69 -12.68 18.73
CA ASP A 49 -10.66 -11.81 18.06
C ASP A 49 -10.06 -10.65 17.26
N LEU A 50 -10.55 -10.44 16.03
CA LEU A 50 -10.20 -9.31 15.15
C LEU A 50 -10.36 -7.94 15.81
N PHE A 51 -11.08 -7.88 16.94
CA PHE A 51 -11.42 -6.68 17.67
C PHE A 51 -10.29 -6.14 18.54
N SER A 52 -9.32 -6.92 19.05
CA SER A 52 -8.16 -6.35 19.78
C SER A 52 -7.12 -5.69 18.88
N LEU A 53 -7.44 -5.55 17.59
CA LEU A 53 -6.54 -5.04 16.57
C LEU A 53 -6.46 -3.51 16.58
N SER A 54 -7.49 -2.79 17.03
CA SER A 54 -7.48 -1.32 17.07
C SER A 54 -6.45 -0.79 18.09
N THR A 55 -6.44 -1.37 19.30
CA THR A 55 -5.43 -1.10 20.32
C THR A 55 -4.05 -1.61 19.90
N ALA A 56 -3.97 -2.76 19.23
CA ALA A 56 -2.70 -3.27 18.70
C ALA A 56 -2.09 -2.31 17.66
N VAL A 57 -2.89 -1.69 16.79
CA VAL A 57 -2.46 -0.70 15.79
C VAL A 57 -1.93 0.58 16.45
N ALA A 58 -2.50 1.01 17.57
CA ALA A 58 -2.08 2.21 18.28
C ALA A 58 -0.71 2.07 18.98
N MET A 59 -0.23 0.84 19.18
CA MET A 59 1.06 0.56 19.81
C MET A 59 2.11 0.24 18.75
N PHE A 60 3.37 0.64 18.98
CA PHE A 60 4.47 0.14 18.14
C PHE A 60 4.67 -1.35 18.41
N PRO A 61 4.78 -2.22 17.38
CA PRO A 61 4.93 -1.93 15.95
C PRO A 61 3.63 -2.01 15.12
N GLY A 62 2.45 -2.11 15.74
CA GLY A 62 1.17 -2.09 15.04
C GLY A 62 0.90 -0.84 14.20
N THR A 63 1.58 0.26 14.50
CA THR A 63 1.58 1.49 13.69
C THR A 63 2.02 1.27 12.24
N TRP A 64 2.76 0.20 11.91
CA TRP A 64 3.09 -0.14 10.51
C TRP A 64 1.85 -0.42 9.66
N LEU A 65 0.73 -0.84 10.24
CA LEU A 65 -0.54 -1.01 9.52
C LEU A 65 -1.13 0.35 9.11
N LEU A 66 -0.94 1.39 9.92
CA LEU A 66 -1.28 2.76 9.56
C LEU A 66 -0.35 3.31 8.47
N ILE A 67 0.95 2.99 8.53
CA ILE A 67 1.89 3.33 7.45
C ILE A 67 1.49 2.64 6.14
N ALA A 68 1.10 1.36 6.18
CA ALA A 68 0.58 0.65 5.01
C ALA A 68 -0.64 1.36 4.40
N PHE A 69 -1.60 1.76 5.24
CA PHE A 69 -2.76 2.52 4.81
C PHE A 69 -2.36 3.82 4.11
N PHE A 70 -1.48 4.62 4.71
CA PHE A 70 -1.03 5.87 4.10
C PHE A 70 -0.31 5.64 2.77
N VAL A 71 0.58 4.64 2.68
CA VAL A 71 1.24 4.30 1.40
C VAL A 71 0.19 3.91 0.35
N HIS A 72 -0.82 3.14 0.72
CA HIS A 72 -1.90 2.75 -0.19
C HIS A 72 -2.70 3.96 -0.68
N VAL A 73 -3.04 4.91 0.21
CA VAL A 73 -3.78 6.12 -0.14
C VAL A 73 -2.92 7.06 -1.00
N PHE A 74 -1.72 7.41 -0.55
CA PHE A 74 -0.89 8.39 -1.26
C PHE A 74 -0.36 7.86 -2.59
N VAL A 75 0.10 6.62 -2.64
CA VAL A 75 0.72 6.06 -3.85
C VAL A 75 -0.31 5.29 -4.69
N GLY A 76 -1.12 4.43 -4.05
CA GLY A 76 -2.09 3.58 -4.74
C GLY A 76 -3.35 4.31 -5.23
N ILE A 77 -3.81 5.36 -4.52
CA ILE A 77 -5.00 6.13 -4.93
C ILE A 77 -4.59 7.46 -5.54
N LEU A 78 -4.00 8.35 -4.75
CA LEU A 78 -3.66 9.71 -5.18
C LEU A 78 -2.56 9.70 -6.25
N GLY A 79 -1.55 8.83 -6.14
CA GLY A 79 -0.52 8.65 -7.15
C GLY A 79 -1.10 8.16 -8.48
N MET A 80 -2.01 7.19 -8.46
CA MET A 80 -2.68 6.72 -9.68
C MET A 80 -3.56 7.82 -10.31
N ALA A 81 -4.34 8.54 -9.50
CA ALA A 81 -5.13 9.68 -9.98
C ALA A 81 -4.24 10.80 -10.56
N GLY A 82 -3.09 11.09 -9.92
CA GLY A 82 -2.10 12.05 -10.39
C GLY A 82 -1.54 11.64 -11.77
N TRP A 83 -1.19 10.38 -11.94
CA TRP A 83 -0.74 9.84 -13.23
C TRP A 83 -1.82 9.89 -14.31
N ALA A 84 -3.08 9.62 -13.96
CA ALA A 84 -4.19 9.84 -14.88
C ALA A 84 -4.24 11.30 -15.36
N GLY A 85 -4.07 12.26 -14.44
CA GLY A 85 -3.98 13.68 -14.75
C GLY A 85 -2.84 14.01 -15.71
N VAL A 86 -1.64 13.45 -15.49
CA VAL A 86 -0.49 13.65 -16.39
C VAL A 86 -0.79 13.18 -17.81
N TYR A 87 -1.35 11.98 -17.98
CA TYR A 87 -1.72 11.47 -19.31
C TYR A 87 -2.86 12.28 -19.94
N PHE A 88 -3.85 12.70 -19.16
CA PHE A 88 -4.94 13.53 -19.66
C PHE A 88 -4.45 14.90 -20.14
N ILE A 89 -3.63 15.59 -19.36
CA ILE A 89 -3.01 16.88 -19.72
C ILE A 89 -2.14 16.73 -20.97
N SER A 90 -1.35 15.66 -21.03
CA SER A 90 -0.52 15.36 -22.22
C SER A 90 -1.37 15.24 -23.48
N SER A 91 -2.56 14.63 -23.38
CA SER A 91 -3.50 14.49 -24.49
C SER A 91 -4.17 15.82 -24.86
N ARG A 92 -4.79 16.49 -23.89
CA ARG A 92 -5.70 17.63 -24.13
C ARG A 92 -5.01 18.98 -24.21
N VAL A 93 -3.98 19.21 -23.40
CA VAL A 93 -3.28 20.50 -23.32
C VAL A 93 -2.07 20.51 -24.25
N MET A 94 -1.29 19.43 -24.25
CA MET A 94 -0.06 19.31 -25.05
C MET A 94 -0.28 18.69 -26.44
N ASN A 95 -1.54 18.37 -26.77
CA ASN A 95 -1.99 17.78 -28.04
C ASN A 95 -1.20 16.51 -28.45
N LYS A 96 -0.77 15.70 -27.48
CA LYS A 96 -0.09 14.43 -27.72
C LYS A 96 -1.09 13.28 -27.67
N GLN A 97 -1.70 13.01 -28.82
CA GLN A 97 -2.81 12.05 -28.95
C GLN A 97 -2.39 10.59 -28.71
N THR A 98 -1.12 10.23 -28.93
CA THR A 98 -0.65 8.85 -28.80
C THR A 98 0.55 8.69 -27.88
N THR A 99 0.56 7.64 -27.08
CA THR A 99 1.67 7.25 -26.20
C THR A 99 2.07 5.79 -26.44
N ASN A 100 3.23 5.35 -25.91
CA ASN A 100 3.67 3.96 -26.04
C ASN A 100 2.85 3.06 -25.10
N LYS A 101 2.15 2.10 -25.69
CA LYS A 101 1.24 1.20 -24.99
C LYS A 101 1.95 0.27 -24.01
N LEU A 102 3.11 -0.27 -24.41
CA LEU A 102 3.88 -1.21 -23.59
C LEU A 102 4.43 -0.50 -22.35
N LEU A 103 5.02 0.69 -22.52
CA LEU A 103 5.54 1.47 -21.40
C LEU A 103 4.42 1.94 -20.48
N ALA A 104 3.28 2.38 -21.02
CA ALA A 104 2.11 2.76 -20.22
C ALA A 104 1.57 1.60 -19.36
N ARG A 105 1.46 0.39 -19.94
CA ARG A 105 1.04 -0.81 -19.20
C ARG A 105 2.09 -1.25 -18.18
N GLY A 106 3.36 -1.25 -18.56
CA GLY A 106 4.47 -1.59 -17.67
C GLY A 106 4.50 -0.67 -16.45
N HIS A 107 4.40 0.64 -16.67
CA HIS A 107 4.27 1.64 -15.62
C HIS A 107 3.11 1.32 -14.67
N LEU A 108 1.90 1.13 -15.19
CA LEU A 108 0.72 0.86 -14.36
C LEU A 108 0.89 -0.43 -13.53
N VAL A 109 1.24 -1.54 -14.19
CA VAL A 109 1.32 -2.86 -13.55
C VAL A 109 2.44 -2.93 -12.53
N ILE A 110 3.64 -2.44 -12.87
CA ILE A 110 4.79 -2.48 -11.97
C ILE A 110 4.56 -1.58 -10.75
N THR A 111 3.96 -0.41 -10.95
CA THR A 111 3.64 0.50 -9.84
C THR A 111 2.58 -0.10 -8.93
N ALA A 112 1.47 -0.63 -9.48
CA ALA A 112 0.42 -1.28 -8.70
C ALA A 112 0.96 -2.48 -7.92
N LEU A 113 1.77 -3.33 -8.56
CA LEU A 113 2.42 -4.47 -7.89
C LEU A 113 3.33 -4.00 -6.75
N GLY A 114 4.13 -2.97 -6.97
CA GLY A 114 4.99 -2.39 -5.93
C GLY A 114 4.20 -1.87 -4.74
N VAL A 115 3.09 -1.16 -4.97
CA VAL A 115 2.18 -0.70 -3.92
C VAL A 115 1.59 -1.89 -3.15
N TYR A 116 1.09 -2.91 -3.84
CA TYR A 116 0.47 -4.06 -3.18
C TYR A 116 1.48 -4.87 -2.35
N VAL A 117 2.68 -5.13 -2.86
CA VAL A 117 3.73 -5.80 -2.09
C VAL A 117 4.10 -4.97 -0.85
N THR A 118 4.40 -3.69 -1.03
CA THR A 118 4.79 -2.80 0.08
C THR A 118 3.72 -2.74 1.17
N THR A 119 2.48 -2.48 0.77
CA THR A 119 1.37 -2.31 1.71
C THR A 119 0.97 -3.62 2.38
N THR A 120 1.06 -4.76 1.68
CA THR A 120 0.82 -6.09 2.28
C THR A 120 1.82 -6.39 3.38
N PHE A 121 3.12 -6.21 3.12
CA PHE A 121 4.15 -6.56 4.11
C PHE A 121 4.22 -5.56 5.28
N PHE A 122 3.96 -4.26 5.06
CA PHE A 122 3.76 -3.33 6.17
C PHE A 122 2.53 -3.68 7.01
N SER A 123 1.41 -4.04 6.36
CA SER A 123 0.20 -4.48 7.08
C SER A 123 0.47 -5.73 7.90
N LEU A 124 1.21 -6.69 7.34
CA LEU A 124 1.57 -7.93 8.03
C LEU A 124 2.51 -7.66 9.21
N ALA A 125 3.49 -6.77 9.05
CA ALA A 125 4.38 -6.35 10.14
C ALA A 125 3.59 -5.66 11.27
N GLY A 126 2.64 -4.78 10.91
CA GLY A 126 1.76 -4.12 11.87
C GLY A 126 0.85 -5.10 12.58
N PHE A 127 0.22 -6.02 11.84
CA PHE A 127 -0.65 -7.04 12.42
C PHE A 127 0.10 -7.96 13.37
N ILE A 128 1.16 -8.64 12.91
CA ILE A 128 1.93 -9.60 13.73
C ILE A 128 2.55 -8.90 14.93
N GLY A 129 3.22 -7.77 14.68
CA GLY A 129 3.96 -7.10 15.74
C GLY A 129 3.05 -6.38 16.73
N GLY A 130 1.96 -5.77 16.28
CA GLY A 130 0.97 -5.16 17.16
C GLY A 130 0.31 -6.19 18.08
N ARG A 131 -0.03 -7.38 17.57
CA ARG A 131 -0.60 -8.46 18.40
C ARG A 131 0.41 -9.07 19.36
N ALA A 132 1.69 -9.09 19.03
CA ALA A 132 2.74 -9.58 19.93
C ALA A 132 3.02 -8.62 21.12
N MET A 133 2.50 -7.40 21.08
CA MET A 133 2.58 -6.42 22.17
C MET A 133 1.40 -6.49 23.13
N LEU A 134 0.34 -7.25 22.80
CA LEU A 134 -0.84 -7.36 23.66
C LEU A 134 -0.51 -8.17 24.94
N PRO A 135 -1.04 -7.78 26.11
CA PRO A 135 -0.67 -8.38 27.40
C PRO A 135 -0.97 -9.89 27.51
N GLU A 136 -2.00 -10.38 26.80
CA GLU A 136 -2.50 -11.76 26.94
C GLU A 136 -1.73 -12.79 26.10
N THR A 137 -1.11 -12.38 24.99
CA THR A 137 -0.33 -13.26 24.09
C THR A 137 1.16 -13.27 24.40
N ALA A 138 1.61 -12.40 25.31
CA ALA A 138 3.02 -12.08 25.47
C ALA A 138 3.49 -11.85 26.92
N CYS A 139 2.83 -12.46 27.91
CA CYS A 139 3.33 -12.43 29.27
C CYS A 139 4.55 -13.37 29.41
N VAL A 140 5.75 -12.83 29.26
CA VAL A 140 7.00 -13.47 29.71
C VAL A 140 7.25 -12.98 31.13
N VAL A 141 7.05 -13.86 32.11
CA VAL A 141 7.18 -13.54 33.53
C VAL A 141 8.65 -13.29 33.88
N LEU A 142 9.01 -12.02 34.02
CA LEU A 142 10.16 -11.57 34.78
C LEU A 142 9.61 -10.73 35.92
N VAL A 143 9.50 -11.36 37.10
CA VAL A 143 9.25 -10.77 38.43
C VAL A 143 8.26 -9.58 38.40
N ASP A 144 6.99 -9.93 38.61
CA ASP A 144 5.91 -9.07 39.10
C ASP A 144 5.16 -8.12 38.13
N GLN A 145 5.47 -8.06 36.82
CA GLN A 145 4.60 -7.38 35.82
C GLN A 145 4.55 -8.10 34.45
N CYS A 146 3.34 -8.27 33.87
CA CYS A 146 3.19 -8.71 32.48
C CYS A 146 3.53 -7.53 31.54
N MET A 147 4.80 -7.43 31.15
CA MET A 147 5.21 -6.56 30.04
C MET A 147 5.10 -7.38 28.74
N GLY A 148 4.50 -6.81 27.68
CA GLY A 148 4.42 -7.47 26.37
C GLY A 148 5.78 -7.96 25.86
N ALA A 149 5.80 -8.79 24.82
CA ALA A 149 7.04 -9.43 24.35
C ALA A 149 8.09 -8.34 24.09
N GLY A 150 9.22 -8.37 24.80
CA GLY A 150 10.22 -7.31 24.67
C GLY A 150 10.57 -7.03 23.19
N ALA A 151 10.88 -5.77 22.85
CA ALA A 151 11.03 -5.31 21.47
C ALA A 151 11.91 -6.21 20.57
N ALA A 152 12.91 -6.89 21.13
CA ALA A 152 13.77 -7.84 20.43
C ALA A 152 13.03 -9.08 19.89
N ILE A 153 12.07 -9.63 20.65
CA ILE A 153 11.25 -10.78 20.23
C ILE A 153 10.36 -10.36 19.06
N VAL A 154 9.71 -9.20 19.20
CA VAL A 154 8.80 -8.70 18.17
C VAL A 154 9.53 -8.32 16.89
N GLN A 155 10.72 -7.72 16.97
CA GLN A 155 11.57 -7.49 15.80
C GLN A 155 11.94 -8.81 15.10
N THR A 156 12.22 -9.87 15.86
CA THR A 156 12.52 -11.19 15.29
C THR A 156 11.31 -11.79 14.55
N LEU A 157 10.09 -11.55 15.04
CA LEU A 157 8.86 -11.99 14.39
C LEU A 157 8.57 -11.24 13.09
N ILE A 158 8.87 -9.95 13.01
CA ILE A 158 8.54 -9.13 11.83
C ILE A 158 9.69 -8.96 10.83
N LYS A 159 10.93 -9.34 11.16
CA LYS A 159 12.12 -9.09 10.30
C LYS A 159 11.96 -9.61 8.87
N PHE A 160 11.23 -10.70 8.67
CA PHE A 160 11.03 -11.30 7.34
C PHE A 160 10.24 -10.39 6.39
N THR A 161 9.49 -9.43 6.94
CA THR A 161 8.68 -8.49 6.16
C THR A 161 9.52 -7.36 5.53
N VAL A 162 10.73 -7.09 6.04
CA VAL A 162 11.55 -5.94 5.66
C VAL A 162 12.05 -6.04 4.21
N ILE A 163 12.64 -7.18 3.83
CA ILE A 163 13.18 -7.37 2.47
C ILE A 163 12.08 -7.29 1.41
N PRO A 164 10.96 -8.03 1.53
CA PRO A 164 9.86 -7.92 0.58
C PRO A 164 9.26 -6.51 0.50
N THR A 165 9.18 -5.79 1.63
CA THR A 165 8.74 -4.39 1.64
C THR A 165 9.67 -3.52 0.79
N GLY A 166 10.99 -3.65 0.96
CA GLY A 166 11.97 -2.95 0.15
C GLY A 166 11.89 -3.29 -1.34
N VAL A 167 11.63 -4.56 -1.68
CA VAL A 167 11.39 -4.99 -3.08
C VAL A 167 10.14 -4.31 -3.64
N GLY A 168 9.04 -4.26 -2.88
CA GLY A 168 7.81 -3.57 -3.28
C GLY A 168 8.05 -2.08 -3.56
N MET A 169 8.80 -1.40 -2.69
CA MET A 169 9.16 0.01 -2.87
C MET A 169 10.00 0.20 -4.13
N GLY A 170 10.98 -0.67 -4.36
CA GLY A 170 11.81 -0.66 -5.57
C GLY A 170 11.00 -0.86 -6.84
N LEU A 171 10.00 -1.75 -6.84
CA LEU A 171 9.08 -1.93 -7.95
C LEU A 171 8.26 -0.66 -8.19
N ALA A 172 7.68 -0.05 -7.15
CA ALA A 172 6.89 1.19 -7.29
C ALA A 172 7.72 2.34 -7.90
N LEU A 173 8.97 2.50 -7.47
CA LEU A 173 9.90 3.48 -8.04
C LEU A 173 10.26 3.15 -9.50
N THR A 174 10.51 1.88 -9.81
CA THR A 174 10.82 1.42 -11.18
C THR A 174 9.64 1.68 -12.11
N GLY A 175 8.41 1.37 -11.69
CA GLY A 175 7.20 1.68 -12.43
C GLY A 175 7.06 3.17 -12.70
N THR A 176 7.26 4.00 -11.67
CA THR A 176 7.25 5.47 -11.77
C THR A 176 8.29 5.97 -12.79
N ALA A 177 9.52 5.44 -12.76
CA ALA A 177 10.56 5.79 -13.72
C ALA A 177 10.15 5.43 -15.17
N ILE A 178 9.55 4.26 -15.39
CA ILE A 178 8.99 3.87 -16.69
C ILE A 178 7.90 4.86 -17.14
N GLY A 179 7.04 5.31 -16.21
CA GLY A 179 6.01 6.31 -16.47
C GLY A 179 6.60 7.64 -16.92
N ILE A 180 7.62 8.14 -16.22
CA ILE A 180 8.34 9.38 -16.58
C ILE A 180 8.97 9.23 -17.97
N ILE A 181 9.68 8.14 -18.23
CA ILE A 181 10.29 7.87 -19.54
C ILE A 181 9.23 7.86 -20.64
N ASN A 182 8.08 7.22 -20.40
CA ASN A 182 7.00 7.16 -21.38
C ASN A 182 6.44 8.56 -21.70
N VAL A 183 6.21 9.38 -20.69
CA VAL A 183 5.76 10.77 -20.87
C VAL A 183 6.80 11.57 -21.64
N LEU A 184 8.09 11.51 -21.26
CA LEU A 184 9.15 12.22 -21.97
C LEU A 184 9.25 11.82 -23.45
N ILE A 185 9.13 10.53 -23.75
CA ILE A 185 9.07 10.04 -25.14
C ILE A 185 7.84 10.59 -25.85
N THR A 186 6.68 10.59 -25.18
CA THR A 186 5.41 11.09 -25.74
C THR A 186 5.49 12.58 -26.06
N LEU A 187 6.08 13.38 -25.18
CA LEU A 187 6.24 14.83 -25.37
C LEU A 187 7.20 15.19 -26.51
N ARG A 188 8.23 14.36 -26.74
CA ARG A 188 9.21 14.55 -27.83
C ARG A 188 8.71 14.17 -29.22
N GLN A 189 7.55 13.52 -29.35
CA GLN A 189 7.00 13.19 -30.66
C GLN A 189 6.68 14.48 -31.45
N GLN A 190 7.15 14.58 -32.69
CA GLN A 190 6.71 15.63 -33.61
C GLN A 190 5.21 15.44 -33.90
N GLN A 191 4.48 16.57 -33.99
CA GLN A 191 3.03 16.58 -34.23
C GLN A 191 2.69 15.96 -35.58
#